data_AF-A0A538RQT5-F1
#
_entry.id   AF-A0A538RQT5-F1
#
_cell.length_a   1.000
_cell.length_b   1.000
_cell.length_c   1.000
_cell.angle_alpha   90.00
_cell.angle_beta   90.00
_cell.angle_gamma   90.00
#
_symmetry.space_group_name_H-M   'P 1'
#
loop_
_entity.id
_entity.type
_entity.pdbx_description
1 polymer ?
#
loop_
_entity_poly.entity_id
_entity_poly.type
_entity_poly.pdbx_seq_one_letter_code
_entity_poly.pdbx_strand_id
1 'polypeptide(L)'
;GSVEGEEGCLSFPGLYGKVRRAKSIRFQAYNISGELLDLAASELEARVVQHEVDHLRGDLFIDKMGSIAKMASRGSIKQFERDYRRAQERGEIPPDADIEKLLTALEAEA
;
A
#
# COMPACT_ATOMS: atom_id res chain seq x y z
N GLY A 1 0.78 21.25 6.56
CA GLY A 1 2.05 20.87 7.22
C GLY A 1 2.18 19.36 7.26
N SER A 2 3.39 18.80 7.40
CA SER A 2 3.63 17.34 7.46
C SER A 2 3.94 16.86 8.88
N VAL A 3 3.57 15.63 9.22
CA VAL A 3 3.88 14.97 10.48
C VAL A 3 4.50 13.58 10.22
N GLU A 4 5.50 13.22 11.00
CA GLU A 4 6.09 11.87 11.01
C GLU A 4 5.36 11.00 12.03
N GLY A 5 5.09 9.75 11.67
CA GLY A 5 4.40 8.80 12.53
C GLY A 5 4.62 7.38 12.04
N GLU A 6 4.40 6.41 12.93
CA GLU A 6 4.54 4.98 12.61
C GLU A 6 3.37 4.50 11.74
N GLU A 7 3.69 3.71 10.72
CA GLU A 7 2.73 3.00 9.87
C GLU A 7 3.08 1.52 9.86
N GLY A 8 2.05 0.68 9.71
CA GLY A 8 2.14 -0.71 9.29
C GLY A 8 1.15 -0.95 8.16
N CYS A 9 1.21 -2.13 7.55
CA CYS A 9 0.31 -2.50 6.45
C CYS A 9 -0.02 -4.00 6.57
N LEU A 10 -1.28 -4.37 6.32
CA LEU A 10 -1.70 -5.78 6.33
C LEU A 10 -1.02 -6.60 5.21
N SER A 11 -0.61 -5.95 4.12
CA SER A 11 0.22 -6.57 3.07
C SER A 11 1.65 -6.87 3.52
N PHE A 12 2.09 -6.30 4.65
CA PHE A 12 3.40 -6.54 5.28
C PHE A 12 3.22 -6.89 6.77
N PRO A 13 2.67 -8.07 7.11
CA PRO A 13 2.33 -8.41 8.48
C PRO A 13 3.51 -8.26 9.45
N GLY A 14 3.33 -7.47 10.50
CA GLY A 14 4.34 -7.25 11.53
C GLY A 14 5.48 -6.29 11.15
N LEU A 15 5.47 -5.70 9.96
CA LEU A 15 6.42 -4.66 9.58
C LEU A 15 5.86 -3.27 9.89
N TYR A 16 6.63 -2.50 10.64
CA TYR A 16 6.30 -1.12 11.00
C TYR A 16 7.45 -0.18 10.67
N GLY A 17 7.14 1.06 10.34
CA GLY A 17 8.15 2.09 10.19
C GLY A 17 7.59 3.50 10.10
N LYS A 18 8.45 4.47 10.40
CA LYS A 18 8.07 5.89 10.41
C LYS A 18 7.99 6.44 8.99
N VAL A 19 6.85 7.06 8.68
CA VAL A 19 6.54 7.70 7.40
C VAL A 19 6.02 9.12 7.64
N ARG A 20 6.47 10.05 6.79
CA ARG A 20 6.01 11.44 6.80
C ARG A 20 4.79 11.61 5.91
N ARG A 21 3.71 12.16 6.48
CA ARG A 21 2.42 12.40 5.80
C ARG A 21 1.95 13.83 6.00
N ALA A 22 1.02 14.31 5.17
CA ALA A 22 0.31 15.53 5.48
C ALA A 22 -0.51 15.35 6.77
N LYS A 23 -0.45 16.34 7.67
CA LYS A 23 -1.18 16.34 8.95
C LYS A 23 -2.70 16.42 8.76
N SER A 24 -3.13 17.07 7.69
CA SER A 24 -4.53 17.19 7.29
C SER A 24 -4.63 17.19 5.77
N ILE A 25 -5.75 16.70 5.25
CA ILE A 25 -6.05 16.63 3.82
C ILE A 25 -7.51 17.01 3.57
N ARG A 26 -7.81 17.44 2.34
CA ARG A 26 -9.16 17.52 1.79
C ARG A 26 -9.19 16.69 0.53
N PHE A 27 -10.21 15.86 0.36
CA PHE A 27 -10.30 14.91 -0.76
C PHE A 27 -11.74 14.68 -1.17
N GLN A 28 -11.90 14.19 -2.39
CA GLN A 28 -13.20 13.77 -2.92
C GLN A 28 -13.22 12.25 -3.07
N ALA A 29 -14.38 11.65 -2.79
CA ALA A 29 -14.62 10.22 -2.93
C ALA A 29 -16.09 9.98 -3.28
N TYR A 30 -16.40 8.78 -3.76
CA TYR A 30 -17.79 8.34 -3.97
C TYR A 30 -18.18 7.36 -2.87
N ASN A 31 -19.40 7.49 -2.34
CA ASN A 31 -19.96 6.47 -1.46
C ASN A 31 -20.47 5.26 -2.25
N ILE A 32 -20.97 4.24 -1.56
CA ILE A 32 -21.50 3.01 -2.18
C ILE A 32 -22.72 3.25 -3.09
N SER A 33 -23.40 4.39 -2.94
CA SER A 33 -24.53 4.81 -3.77
C SER A 33 -24.08 5.61 -5.01
N GLY A 34 -22.78 5.85 -5.18
CA GLY A 34 -22.22 6.64 -6.28
C GLY A 34 -22.34 8.16 -6.09
N GLU A 35 -22.62 8.63 -4.87
CA GLU A 35 -22.73 10.06 -4.59
C GLU A 35 -21.37 10.66 -4.27
N LEU A 36 -21.05 11.81 -4.88
CA LEU A 36 -19.80 12.52 -4.65
C LEU A 36 -19.79 13.18 -3.26
N LEU A 37 -18.75 12.90 -2.50
CA LEU A 37 -18.46 13.49 -1.20
C LEU A 37 -17.22 14.39 -1.29
N ASP A 38 -17.23 15.50 -0.55
CA ASP A 38 -16.08 16.38 -0.34
C ASP A 38 -15.77 16.39 1.16
N LEU A 39 -14.65 15.77 1.53
CA LEU A 39 -14.31 15.41 2.91
C LEU A 39 -13.00 16.06 3.33
N ALA A 40 -12.85 16.31 4.63
CA ALA A 40 -11.61 16.73 5.24
C ALA A 40 -11.25 15.76 6.38
N ALA A 41 -9.99 15.35 6.42
CA ALA A 41 -9.45 14.46 7.45
C ALA A 41 -8.22 15.05 8.11
N SER A 42 -7.94 14.65 9.35
CA SER A 42 -6.78 15.11 10.11
C SER A 42 -6.16 14.01 10.97
N GLU A 43 -4.92 14.22 11.41
CA GLU A 43 -4.17 13.32 12.29
C GLU A 43 -4.13 11.88 11.76
N LEU A 44 -4.69 10.91 12.51
CA LEU A 44 -4.68 9.50 12.14
C LEU A 44 -5.53 9.23 10.89
N GLU A 45 -6.70 9.84 10.78
CA GLU A 45 -7.59 9.64 9.63
C GLU A 45 -6.93 10.12 8.33
N ALA A 46 -6.30 11.31 8.37
CA ALA A 46 -5.54 11.81 7.22
C ALA A 46 -4.42 10.85 6.82
N ARG A 47 -3.73 10.25 7.79
CA ARG A 47 -2.66 9.27 7.54
C ARG A 47 -3.19 8.01 6.88
N VAL A 48 -4.27 7.43 7.40
CA VAL A 48 -4.87 6.21 6.86
C VAL A 48 -5.35 6.46 5.43
N VAL A 49 -6.08 7.55 5.17
CA VAL A 49 -6.54 7.87 3.81
C VAL A 49 -5.36 8.01 2.84
N GLN A 50 -4.29 8.70 3.24
CA GLN A 50 -3.09 8.81 2.39
C GLN A 50 -2.41 7.45 2.13
N HIS A 51 -2.40 6.54 3.11
CA HIS A 51 -1.86 5.18 2.96
C HIS A 51 -2.68 4.36 1.97
N GLU A 52 -4.00 4.34 2.12
CA GLU A 52 -4.87 3.55 1.23
C GLU A 52 -4.91 4.13 -0.20
N VAL A 53 -4.81 5.46 -0.35
CA VAL A 53 -4.72 6.10 -1.67
C VAL A 53 -3.39 5.77 -2.36
N ASP A 54 -2.29 5.59 -1.62
CA ASP A 54 -1.03 5.11 -2.20
C ASP A 54 -1.20 3.71 -2.82
N HIS A 55 -1.93 2.82 -2.15
CA HIS A 55 -2.22 1.48 -2.69
C HIS A 55 -2.97 1.54 -4.03
N LEU A 56 -3.91 2.47 -4.20
CA LEU A 56 -4.60 2.69 -5.48
C LEU A 56 -3.66 3.11 -6.62
N ARG A 57 -2.46 3.59 -6.30
CA ARG A 57 -1.44 4.03 -7.25
C ARG A 57 -0.28 3.02 -7.38
N GLY A 58 -0.31 1.93 -6.63
CA GLY A 58 0.80 0.98 -6.55
C GLY A 58 1.98 1.44 -5.70
N ASP A 59 1.82 2.54 -4.94
CA ASP A 59 2.83 3.02 -3.99
C ASP A 59 2.71 2.25 -2.66
N LEU A 60 3.84 1.91 -2.04
CA LEU A 60 3.86 1.22 -0.75
C LEU A 60 4.53 2.07 0.34
N PHE A 61 4.11 1.90 1.60
CA PHE A 61 4.68 2.68 2.70
C PHE A 61 6.18 2.42 2.92
N ILE A 62 6.67 1.22 2.58
CA ILE A 62 8.10 0.85 2.60
C ILE A 62 8.96 1.69 1.64
N ASP A 63 8.34 2.29 0.61
CA ASP A 63 9.01 3.19 -0.33
C ASP A 63 9.18 4.59 0.26
N LYS A 64 8.31 4.97 1.21
CA LYS A 64 8.25 6.29 1.85
C LYS A 64 8.92 6.31 3.22
N MET A 65 9.43 5.17 3.70
CA MET A 65 10.22 5.08 4.92
C MET A 65 11.53 5.88 4.81
N GLY A 66 11.95 6.51 5.91
CA GLY A 66 13.28 7.10 6.00
C GLY A 66 14.39 6.07 5.81
N SER A 67 15.56 6.50 5.30
CA SER A 67 16.66 5.60 4.88
C SER A 67 17.08 4.57 5.93
N ILE A 68 17.12 4.96 7.22
CA ILE A 68 17.48 4.07 8.33
C ILE A 68 16.41 2.97 8.52
N ALA A 69 15.13 3.35 8.57
CA ALA A 69 14.02 2.42 8.70
C ALA A 69 13.94 1.48 7.48
N LYS A 70 14.18 2.00 6.27
CA LYS A 70 14.24 1.20 5.05
C LYS A 70 15.37 0.17 5.10
N MET A 71 16.57 0.55 5.57
CA MET A 71 17.69 -0.38 5.75
C MET A 71 17.37 -1.48 6.77
N ALA A 72 16.80 -1.12 7.92
CA ALA A 72 16.42 -2.08 8.96
C ALA A 72 15.36 -3.08 8.47
N SER A 73 14.46 -2.64 7.57
CA SER A 73 13.36 -3.45 7.05
C SER A 73 13.76 -4.42 5.93
N ARG A 74 14.98 -4.30 5.36
CA ARG A 74 15.43 -5.11 4.20
C ARG A 74 15.36 -6.62 4.46
N GLY A 75 15.66 -7.06 5.68
CA GLY A 75 15.61 -8.48 6.04
C GLY A 75 14.20 -9.04 5.94
N SER A 76 13.23 -8.33 6.52
CA SER A 76 11.80 -8.68 6.49
C SER A 76 11.23 -8.63 5.08
N ILE A 77 11.55 -7.60 4.30
CA ILE A 77 11.09 -7.48 2.90
C ILE A 77 11.56 -8.68 2.07
N LYS A 78 12.85 -9.03 2.17
CA LYS A 78 13.38 -10.22 1.50
C LYS A 78 12.73 -11.52 1.95
N GLN A 79 12.25 -11.60 3.20
CA GLN A 79 11.54 -12.78 3.69
C GLN A 79 10.16 -12.88 3.03
N PHE A 80 9.40 -11.77 2.95
CA PHE A 80 8.12 -11.74 2.24
C PHE A 80 8.26 -12.13 0.77
N GLU A 81 9.28 -11.61 0.08
CA GLU A 81 9.58 -11.99 -1.31
C GLU A 81 9.83 -13.50 -1.44
N ARG A 82 10.63 -14.10 -0.55
CA ARG A 82 10.89 -15.55 -0.56
C ARG A 82 9.62 -16.36 -0.30
N ASP A 83 8.79 -15.93 0.65
CA ASP A 83 7.57 -16.65 0.99
C ASP A 83 6.55 -16.60 -0.15
N TYR A 84 6.43 -15.46 -0.81
CA TYR A 84 5.64 -15.30 -2.03
C TYR A 84 6.11 -16.25 -3.14
N ARG A 85 7.41 -16.27 -3.43
CA ARG A 85 7.98 -17.18 -4.46
C ARG A 85 7.75 -18.65 -4.12
N ARG A 86 7.90 -19.04 -2.85
CA ARG A 86 7.60 -20.41 -2.41
C ARG A 86 6.12 -20.76 -2.53
N ALA A 87 5.22 -19.80 -2.27
CA ALA A 87 3.78 -20.02 -2.45
C ALA A 87 3.44 -20.22 -3.94
N GLN A 88 4.12 -19.51 -4.84
CA GLN A 88 4.03 -19.78 -6.29
C GLN A 88 4.53 -21.17 -6.66
N GLU A 89 5.69 -21.59 -6.13
CA GLU A 89 6.24 -22.94 -6.35
C GLU A 89 5.29 -24.06 -5.86
N ARG A 90 4.55 -23.83 -4.78
CA ARG A 90 3.52 -24.75 -4.26
C ARG A 90 2.20 -24.68 -5.03
N GLY A 91 2.04 -23.75 -5.95
CA GLY A 91 0.79 -23.53 -6.70
C GLY A 91 -0.33 -22.86 -5.89
N GLU A 92 -0.01 -22.25 -4.74
CA GLU A 92 -0.97 -21.47 -3.93
C GLU A 92 -1.23 -20.09 -4.53
N ILE A 93 -0.24 -19.54 -5.23
CA ILE A 93 -0.30 -18.27 -5.94
C ILE A 93 0.06 -18.53 -7.43
N PRO A 94 -0.65 -17.93 -8.39
CA PRO A 94 -0.31 -18.09 -9.80
C PRO A 94 1.11 -17.57 -10.13
N PRO A 95 1.80 -18.15 -11.13
CA PRO A 95 3.05 -17.60 -11.65
C PRO A 95 2.88 -16.19 -12.21
N ASP A 96 3.95 -15.39 -12.21
CA ASP A 96 3.92 -13.99 -12.68
C ASP A 96 3.37 -13.86 -14.10
N ALA A 97 3.76 -14.75 -15.01
CA ALA A 97 3.29 -14.74 -16.40
C ALA A 97 1.77 -14.95 -16.55
N ASP A 98 1.13 -15.62 -15.59
CA ASP A 98 -0.32 -15.82 -15.60
C ASP A 98 -1.05 -14.63 -14.96
N ILE A 99 -0.46 -14.03 -13.92
CA ILE A 99 -0.94 -12.76 -13.35
C ILE A 99 -0.92 -11.66 -14.41
N GLU A 100 0.17 -11.55 -15.19
CA GLU A 100 0.31 -10.57 -16.27
C GLU A 100 -0.76 -10.73 -17.36
N LYS A 101 -1.07 -11.98 -17.75
CA LYS A 101 -2.16 -12.26 -18.70
C LYS A 101 -3.52 -11.84 -18.16
N LEU A 102 -3.79 -12.13 -16.88
CA LEU A 102 -5.04 -11.72 -16.23
C LEU A 102 -5.17 -10.20 -16.19
N LEU A 103 -4.09 -9.49 -15.83
CA LEU A 103 -4.08 -8.04 -15.80
C LEU A 103 -4.35 -7.44 -17.19
N THR A 104 -3.65 -7.94 -18.21
CA THR A 104 -3.84 -7.49 -19.61
C THR A 104 -5.28 -7.68 -20.08
N ALA A 105 -5.91 -8.80 -19.71
CA ALA A 105 -7.31 -9.06 -20.06
C ALA A 105 -8.28 -8.08 -19.37
N LEU A 106 -8.09 -7.82 -18.07
CA LEU A 106 -8.91 -6.87 -17.31
C LEU A 106 -8.78 -5.43 -17.85
N GLU A 107 -7.56 -5.02 -18.21
CA GLU A 107 -7.33 -3.69 -18.79
C GLU A 107 -7.95 -3.53 -20.18
N ALA A 108 -8.06 -4.61 -20.96
CA ALA A 108 -8.73 -4.57 -22.26
C ALA A 108 -10.27 -4.48 -22.15
N GLU A 109 -10.83 -4.82 -20.99
CA GLU A 109 -12.26 -4.76 -20.70
C GLU A 109 -12.71 -3.42 -20.05
N ALA A 110 -11.76 -2.59 -19.61
CA ALA A 110 -11.99 -1.31 -18.94
C ALA A 110 -12.04 -0.11 -19.91
#